data_AF-A0A965Z3H5-F1
#
_entry.id   AF-A0A965Z3H5-F1
#
_cell.length_a   1.000
_cell.length_b   1.000
_cell.length_c   1.000
_cell.angle_alpha   90.00
_cell.angle_beta   90.00
_cell.angle_gamma   90.00
#
_symmetry.space_group_name_H-M   'P 1'
#
loop_
_entity.id
_entity.type
_entity.pdbx_description
1 polymer ?
#
loop_
_entity_poly.entity_id
_entity_poly.type
_entity_poly.pdbx_seq_one_letter_code
_entity_poly.pdbx_strand_id
1 'polypeptide(L)'
;MTTNEQTTMGHLLGAADGLHEPSTLTGAAWQADWQNRDDFKTSGGLIPWFNPGEAGATRKAFVRARDTLAGLGLVSVADGGKRAGLTAAGLDEARRLCGLPTLADALCGLDFMADAPDAVRWNPGGYVSEATLAGLSPTHRQGLGKPRLPDSAEGVYEAVLPLLVAGLVEWRTCHYSGVYLYGATAEGQELAERRRAMGAARAADWPRLVARCRKIKTRCPAASNAYVDAWQGALDRRQTAEPPRPNVHQHLDPVDAPEAATA
;
A
#
# COMPACT_ATOMS: atom_id res chain seq x y z
N MET A 1 21.50 -13.53 -4.68
CA MET A 1 20.64 -12.75 -5.59
C MET A 1 21.54 -11.81 -6.40
N THR A 2 21.46 -11.85 -7.73
CA THR A 2 22.24 -10.96 -8.62
C THR A 2 21.67 -9.53 -8.63
N THR A 3 22.40 -8.56 -9.17
CA THR A 3 21.91 -7.16 -9.28
C THR A 3 20.60 -7.07 -10.05
N ASN A 4 20.47 -7.80 -11.18
CA ASN A 4 19.24 -7.78 -11.98
C ASN A 4 18.05 -8.40 -11.23
N GLU A 5 18.29 -9.43 -10.43
CA GLU A 5 17.27 -10.02 -9.56
C GLU A 5 16.86 -9.05 -8.45
N GLN A 6 17.81 -8.40 -7.76
CA GLN A 6 17.54 -7.37 -6.74
C GLN A 6 16.73 -6.21 -7.32
N THR A 7 17.13 -5.69 -8.48
CA THR A 7 16.39 -4.65 -9.21
C THR A 7 14.99 -5.12 -9.61
N THR A 8 14.83 -6.37 -10.05
CA THR A 8 13.51 -6.93 -10.41
C THR A 8 12.59 -7.04 -9.19
N MET A 9 13.11 -7.48 -8.03
CA MET A 9 12.38 -7.54 -6.77
C MET A 9 11.92 -6.14 -6.33
N GLY A 10 12.85 -5.17 -6.35
CA GLY A 10 12.55 -3.77 -6.05
C GLY A 10 11.49 -3.19 -6.99
N HIS A 11 11.64 -3.41 -8.30
CA HIS A 11 10.71 -2.94 -9.32
C HIS A 11 9.28 -3.49 -9.12
N LEU A 12 9.15 -4.81 -8.90
CA LEU A 12 7.84 -5.42 -8.66
C LEU A 12 7.19 -4.91 -7.37
N LEU A 13 7.99 -4.75 -6.30
CA LEU A 13 7.50 -4.19 -5.05
C LEU A 13 7.03 -2.74 -5.24
N GLY A 14 7.82 -1.90 -5.89
CA GLY A 14 7.49 -0.50 -6.12
C GLY A 14 6.21 -0.35 -6.94
N ALA A 15 6.07 -1.15 -8.00
CA ALA A 15 4.85 -1.12 -8.80
C ALA A 15 3.61 -1.61 -8.04
N ALA A 16 3.75 -2.59 -7.14
CA ALA A 16 2.66 -3.07 -6.29
C ALA A 16 2.27 -2.03 -5.21
N ASP A 17 3.26 -1.47 -4.50
CA ASP A 17 3.03 -0.46 -3.46
C ASP A 17 2.45 0.83 -4.08
N GLY A 18 2.99 1.28 -5.22
CA GLY A 18 2.49 2.46 -5.93
C GLY A 18 1.08 2.30 -6.50
N LEU A 19 0.62 1.07 -6.77
CA LEU A 19 -0.78 0.78 -7.10
C LEU A 19 -1.71 0.95 -5.88
N HIS A 20 -1.23 0.62 -4.69
CA HIS A 20 -2.05 0.62 -3.46
C HIS A 20 -1.94 1.91 -2.66
N GLU A 21 -0.96 2.76 -2.95
CA GLU A 21 -0.76 4.00 -2.24
C GLU A 21 -2.01 4.90 -2.29
N PRO A 22 -2.46 5.45 -1.15
CA PRO A 22 -3.53 6.43 -1.12
C PRO A 22 -3.26 7.63 -2.04
N SER A 23 -4.21 7.92 -2.92
CA SER A 23 -4.11 9.02 -3.88
C SER A 23 -5.45 9.74 -4.04
N THR A 24 -5.40 11.05 -4.28
CA THR A 24 -6.60 11.85 -4.54
C THR A 24 -6.90 11.84 -6.03
N LEU A 25 -7.60 10.80 -6.49
CA LEU A 25 -8.02 10.62 -7.87
C LEU A 25 -9.50 11.01 -8.04
N THR A 26 -9.90 11.43 -9.23
CA THR A 26 -11.29 11.77 -9.56
C THR A 26 -11.70 11.21 -10.92
N GLY A 27 -13.01 11.10 -11.17
CA GLY A 27 -13.55 10.70 -12.48
C GLY A 27 -13.06 9.33 -12.95
N ALA A 28 -12.62 9.26 -14.22
CA ALA A 28 -12.17 8.02 -14.86
C ALA A 28 -10.94 7.40 -14.17
N ALA A 29 -9.98 8.23 -13.74
CA ALA A 29 -8.77 7.79 -13.05
C ALA A 29 -9.11 7.08 -11.73
N TRP A 30 -10.09 7.59 -10.99
CA TRP A 30 -10.55 6.96 -9.75
C TRP A 30 -11.22 5.59 -10.02
N GLN A 31 -12.07 5.49 -11.04
CA GLN A 31 -12.67 4.21 -11.44
C GLN A 31 -11.62 3.20 -11.90
N ALA A 32 -10.61 3.65 -12.64
CA ALA A 32 -9.50 2.83 -13.07
C ALA A 32 -8.67 2.31 -11.88
N ASP A 33 -8.37 3.17 -10.90
CA ASP A 33 -7.66 2.80 -9.67
C ASP A 33 -8.38 1.68 -8.92
N TRP A 34 -9.69 1.84 -8.70
CA TRP A 34 -10.52 0.84 -8.05
C TRP A 34 -10.48 -0.50 -8.80
N GLN A 35 -10.70 -0.48 -10.13
CA GLN A 35 -10.69 -1.71 -10.93
C GLN A 35 -9.33 -2.39 -10.97
N ASN A 36 -8.24 -1.63 -10.99
CA ASN A 36 -6.88 -2.19 -11.02
C ASN A 36 -6.50 -2.81 -9.66
N ARG A 37 -6.93 -2.23 -8.55
CA ARG A 37 -6.76 -2.82 -7.20
C ARG A 37 -7.62 -4.08 -7.02
N ASP A 38 -8.83 -4.09 -7.56
CA ASP A 38 -9.69 -5.27 -7.61
C ASP A 38 -9.08 -6.40 -8.45
N ASP A 39 -8.54 -6.08 -9.63
CA ASP A 39 -7.80 -7.01 -10.49
C ASP A 39 -6.54 -7.55 -9.80
N PHE A 40 -5.81 -6.70 -9.05
CA PHE A 40 -4.69 -7.15 -8.24
C PHE A 40 -5.10 -8.18 -7.18
N LYS A 41 -6.18 -7.91 -6.44
CA LYS A 41 -6.69 -8.84 -5.42
C LYS A 41 -7.13 -10.17 -6.06
N THR A 42 -7.92 -10.11 -7.11
CA THR A 42 -8.51 -11.30 -7.76
C THR A 42 -7.48 -12.14 -8.53
N SER A 43 -6.43 -11.52 -9.05
CA SER A 43 -5.32 -12.21 -9.74
C SER A 43 -4.24 -12.76 -8.79
N GLY A 44 -4.39 -12.59 -7.48
CA GLY A 44 -3.41 -13.05 -6.49
C GLY A 44 -2.12 -12.23 -6.47
N GLY A 45 -2.23 -10.91 -6.71
CA GLY A 45 -1.11 -9.97 -6.63
C GLY A 45 -0.33 -9.79 -7.93
N LEU A 46 -0.89 -10.21 -9.07
CA LEU A 46 -0.25 -10.03 -10.36
C LEU A 46 -0.57 -8.65 -10.93
N ILE A 47 0.45 -7.95 -11.42
CA ILE A 47 0.31 -6.68 -12.15
C ILE A 47 0.84 -6.83 -13.58
N PRO A 48 0.47 -5.93 -14.51
CA PRO A 48 1.13 -5.88 -15.80
C PRO A 48 2.63 -5.68 -15.63
N TRP A 49 3.43 -6.50 -16.31
CA TRP A 49 4.88 -6.49 -16.21
C TRP A 49 5.47 -5.39 -17.10
N PHE A 50 6.12 -4.41 -16.48
CA PHE A 50 6.91 -3.39 -17.17
C PHE A 50 8.38 -3.75 -17.01
N ASN A 51 9.06 -4.00 -18.13
CA ASN A 51 10.46 -4.41 -18.07
C ASN A 51 11.33 -3.20 -17.71
N PRO A 52 12.16 -3.25 -16.66
CA PRO A 52 13.03 -2.13 -16.27
C PRO A 52 14.22 -1.92 -17.24
N GLY A 53 14.42 -2.81 -18.22
CA GLY A 53 15.43 -2.66 -19.25
C GLY A 53 14.99 -1.74 -20.40
N GLU A 54 15.84 -0.76 -20.73
CA GLU A 54 15.58 0.18 -21.82
C GLU A 54 15.88 -0.39 -23.22
N ALA A 55 16.81 -1.35 -23.32
CA ALA A 55 17.34 -1.87 -24.58
C ALA A 55 17.18 -3.40 -24.70
N GLY A 56 17.34 -3.94 -25.92
CA GLY A 56 17.08 -5.36 -26.19
C GLY A 56 17.88 -6.35 -25.31
N ALA A 57 19.16 -6.08 -25.06
CA ALA A 57 19.99 -6.93 -24.21
C ALA A 57 19.61 -6.83 -22.72
N THR A 58 19.38 -5.63 -22.20
CA THR A 58 18.98 -5.41 -20.81
C THR A 58 17.58 -5.95 -20.53
N ARG A 59 16.64 -5.79 -21.47
CA ARG A 59 15.30 -6.40 -21.40
C ARG A 59 15.37 -7.92 -21.24
N LYS A 60 16.20 -8.58 -22.06
CA LYS A 60 16.39 -10.04 -21.96
C LYS A 60 17.01 -10.44 -20.62
N ALA A 61 17.95 -9.65 -20.09
CA ALA A 61 18.56 -9.92 -18.79
C ALA A 61 17.53 -9.85 -17.64
N PHE A 62 16.63 -8.86 -17.66
CA PHE A 62 15.58 -8.75 -16.65
C PHE A 62 14.48 -9.80 -16.78
N VAL A 63 14.14 -10.22 -18.00
CA VAL A 63 13.24 -11.37 -18.20
C VAL A 63 13.85 -12.63 -17.57
N ARG A 64 15.14 -12.90 -17.82
CA ARG A 64 15.84 -14.03 -17.18
C ARG A 64 15.90 -13.91 -15.66
N ALA A 65 16.13 -12.71 -15.13
CA ALA A 65 16.15 -12.48 -13.69
C ALA A 65 14.78 -12.77 -13.07
N ARG A 66 13.70 -12.26 -13.67
CA ARG A 66 12.32 -12.55 -13.27
C ARG A 66 12.03 -14.05 -13.30
N ASP A 67 12.37 -14.72 -14.40
CA ASP A 67 12.09 -16.15 -14.55
C ASP A 67 12.93 -16.99 -13.57
N THR A 68 14.15 -16.56 -13.24
CA THR A 68 14.97 -17.17 -12.18
C THR A 68 14.31 -16.99 -10.81
N LEU A 69 13.85 -15.79 -10.48
CA LEU A 69 13.12 -15.53 -9.23
C LEU A 69 11.80 -16.32 -9.14
N ALA A 70 11.15 -16.55 -10.28
CA ALA A 70 9.97 -17.41 -10.35
C ALA A 70 10.34 -18.87 -10.07
N GLY A 71 11.45 -19.37 -10.63
CA GLY A 71 11.99 -20.69 -10.29
C GLY A 71 12.37 -20.85 -8.81
N LEU A 72 12.68 -19.74 -8.12
CA LEU A 72 12.94 -19.70 -6.67
C LEU A 72 11.67 -19.54 -5.83
N GLY A 73 10.48 -19.40 -6.44
CA GLY A 73 9.23 -19.21 -5.73
C GLY A 73 9.03 -17.80 -5.13
N LEU A 74 9.83 -16.82 -5.55
CA LEU A 74 9.74 -15.42 -5.08
C LEU A 74 8.84 -14.56 -5.99
N VAL A 75 8.65 -14.96 -7.24
CA VAL A 75 7.84 -14.24 -8.23
C VAL A 75 6.83 -15.18 -8.87
N SER A 76 5.59 -14.72 -9.01
CA SER A 76 4.56 -15.35 -9.85
C SER A 76 4.55 -14.71 -11.23
N VAL A 77 4.44 -15.51 -12.29
CA VAL A 77 4.40 -15.04 -13.68
C VAL A 77 3.20 -15.66 -14.38
N ALA A 78 2.43 -14.85 -15.11
CA ALA A 78 1.24 -15.28 -15.84
C ALA A 78 1.16 -14.64 -17.24
N ASP A 79 0.16 -15.06 -18.02
CA ASP A 79 -0.16 -14.55 -19.37
C ASP A 79 1.03 -14.56 -20.33
N GLY A 80 1.80 -15.65 -20.32
CA GLY A 80 3.01 -15.76 -21.14
C GLY A 80 4.10 -14.75 -20.77
N GLY A 81 4.12 -14.28 -19.52
CA GLY A 81 5.08 -13.30 -19.03
C GLY A 81 4.66 -11.84 -19.18
N LYS A 82 3.40 -11.57 -19.53
CA LYS A 82 2.84 -10.21 -19.57
C LYS A 82 2.44 -9.69 -18.19
N ARG A 83 2.21 -10.59 -17.23
CA ARG A 83 1.91 -10.25 -15.85
C ARG A 83 2.92 -10.89 -14.91
N ALA A 84 3.29 -10.15 -13.88
CA ALA A 84 4.18 -10.64 -12.83
C ALA A 84 3.80 -10.02 -11.48
N GLY A 85 4.10 -10.72 -10.40
CA GLY A 85 3.84 -10.27 -9.04
C GLY A 85 4.76 -10.98 -8.06
N LEU A 86 4.90 -10.44 -6.85
CA LEU A 86 5.69 -11.08 -5.80
C LEU A 86 4.81 -12.10 -5.07
N THR A 87 5.37 -13.26 -4.75
CA THR A 87 4.72 -14.18 -3.79
C THR A 87 4.79 -13.61 -2.38
N ALA A 88 4.14 -14.22 -1.39
CA ALA A 88 4.27 -13.79 0.01
C ALA A 88 5.75 -13.76 0.47
N ALA A 89 6.52 -14.82 0.16
CA ALA A 89 7.95 -14.86 0.44
C ALA A 89 8.73 -13.81 -0.37
N GLY A 90 8.31 -13.54 -1.61
CA GLY A 90 8.87 -12.50 -2.45
C GLY A 90 8.66 -11.09 -1.90
N LEU A 91 7.46 -10.80 -1.38
CA LEU A 91 7.13 -9.52 -0.75
C LEU A 91 8.01 -9.26 0.48
N ASP A 92 8.14 -10.25 1.36
CA ASP A 92 8.99 -10.13 2.55
C ASP A 92 10.46 -9.92 2.18
N GLU A 93 10.98 -10.67 1.20
CA GLU A 93 12.36 -10.52 0.76
C GLU A 93 12.61 -9.18 0.05
N ALA A 94 11.69 -8.73 -0.82
CA ALA A 94 11.79 -7.43 -1.48
C ALA A 94 11.77 -6.28 -0.46
N ARG A 95 10.85 -6.32 0.51
CA ARG A 95 10.77 -5.33 1.60
C ARG A 95 12.04 -5.33 2.42
N ARG A 96 12.59 -6.50 2.76
CA ARG A 96 13.88 -6.62 3.46
C ARG A 96 15.04 -6.01 2.68
N LEU A 97 15.10 -6.21 1.36
CA LEU A 97 16.12 -5.61 0.48
C LEU A 97 16.00 -4.09 0.40
N CYS A 98 14.77 -3.56 0.35
CA CYS A 98 14.52 -2.12 0.33
C CYS A 98 14.62 -1.46 1.73
N GLY A 99 14.67 -2.25 2.80
CA GLY A 99 14.65 -1.74 4.18
C GLY A 99 13.25 -1.37 4.69
N LEU A 100 12.22 -1.74 3.97
CA LEU A 100 10.81 -1.45 4.23
C LEU A 100 10.20 -2.44 5.24
N PRO A 101 9.12 -2.06 5.95
CA PRO A 101 8.43 -2.97 6.86
C PRO A 101 7.78 -4.12 6.09
N THR A 102 7.83 -5.32 6.67
CA THR A 102 7.12 -6.51 6.18
C THR A 102 5.65 -6.50 6.59
N LEU A 103 4.85 -7.44 6.08
CA LEU A 103 3.48 -7.62 6.56
C LEU A 103 3.46 -7.92 8.05
N ALA A 104 4.35 -8.81 8.52
CA ALA A 104 4.44 -9.19 9.92
C ALA A 104 4.72 -8.00 10.85
N ASP A 105 5.58 -7.06 10.42
CA ASP A 105 5.82 -5.81 11.15
C ASP A 105 4.55 -4.96 11.27
N ALA A 106 3.76 -4.88 10.20
CA ALA A 106 2.62 -3.97 10.08
C ALA A 106 1.34 -4.48 10.76
N LEU A 107 1.26 -5.76 11.16
CA LEU A 107 0.06 -6.31 11.81
C LEU A 107 -0.34 -5.56 13.10
N CYS A 108 0.60 -4.89 13.77
CA CYS A 108 0.28 -4.02 14.91
C CYS A 108 -0.62 -2.83 14.52
N GLY A 109 -0.55 -2.35 13.27
CA GLY A 109 -1.43 -1.31 12.74
C GLY A 109 -2.86 -1.80 12.53
N LEU A 110 -3.02 -3.05 12.10
CA LEU A 110 -4.33 -3.69 12.02
C LEU A 110 -4.96 -3.82 13.41
N ASP A 111 -4.18 -4.28 14.40
CA ASP A 111 -4.62 -4.35 15.79
C ASP A 111 -4.99 -2.94 16.32
N PHE A 112 -4.18 -1.93 16.00
CA PHE A 112 -4.43 -0.54 16.39
C PHE A 112 -5.75 0.00 15.81
N MET A 113 -6.04 -0.26 14.54
CA MET A 113 -7.32 0.14 13.91
C MET A 113 -8.52 -0.60 14.52
N ALA A 114 -8.34 -1.87 14.88
CA ALA A 114 -9.38 -2.67 15.53
C ALA A 114 -9.66 -2.19 16.97
N ASP A 115 -8.63 -1.76 17.69
CA ASP A 115 -8.74 -1.25 19.08
C ASP A 115 -9.08 0.25 19.17
N ALA A 116 -9.14 0.96 18.03
CA ALA A 116 -9.44 2.39 18.02
C ALA A 116 -10.82 2.68 18.66
N PRO A 117 -10.93 3.67 19.56
CA PRO A 117 -12.18 4.00 20.23
C PRO A 117 -13.18 4.66 19.26
N ASP A 118 -14.47 4.54 19.53
CA ASP A 118 -15.53 5.09 18.66
C ASP A 118 -15.41 6.61 18.46
N ALA A 119 -14.86 7.34 19.44
CA ALA A 119 -14.65 8.78 19.36
C ALA A 119 -13.72 9.24 18.22
N VAL A 120 -12.91 8.34 17.66
CA VAL A 120 -12.04 8.64 16.51
C VAL A 120 -12.51 7.97 15.21
N ARG A 121 -13.61 7.21 15.26
CA ARG A 121 -14.13 6.47 14.11
C ARG A 121 -15.04 7.35 13.24
N TRP A 122 -14.74 7.33 11.96
CA TRP A 122 -15.50 7.99 10.91
C TRP A 122 -16.66 7.10 10.47
N ASN A 123 -17.82 7.70 10.20
CA ASN A 123 -19.07 6.99 9.93
C ASN A 123 -19.61 7.33 8.53
N PRO A 124 -20.21 6.36 7.82
CA PRO A 124 -20.33 4.95 8.16
C PRO A 124 -19.01 4.18 7.94
N GLY A 125 -18.89 2.99 8.55
CA GLY A 125 -17.83 2.03 8.22
C GLY A 125 -16.64 1.97 9.19
N GLY A 126 -16.62 2.79 10.24
CA GLY A 126 -15.67 2.65 11.34
C GLY A 126 -14.21 2.93 10.96
N TYR A 127 -13.99 3.72 9.91
CA TYR A 127 -12.66 4.10 9.43
C TYR A 127 -11.93 4.97 10.45
N VAL A 128 -10.60 4.92 10.43
CA VAL A 128 -9.74 5.87 11.15
C VAL A 128 -8.99 6.73 10.14
N SER A 129 -8.75 7.99 10.48
CA SER A 129 -7.99 8.86 9.58
C SER A 129 -6.49 8.61 9.68
N GLU A 130 -5.76 9.01 8.64
CA GLU A 130 -4.31 9.05 8.65
C GLU A 130 -3.76 9.89 9.82
N ALA A 131 -4.47 10.96 10.20
CA ALA A 131 -4.13 11.76 11.37
C ALA A 131 -4.20 10.94 12.67
N THR A 132 -5.26 10.15 12.86
CA THR A 132 -5.39 9.23 14.00
C THR A 132 -4.29 8.18 14.01
N LEU A 133 -3.95 7.61 12.84
CA LEU A 133 -2.82 6.69 12.71
C LEU A 133 -1.47 7.35 13.06
N ALA A 134 -1.34 8.66 12.85
CA ALA A 134 -0.17 9.44 13.27
C ALA A 134 -0.21 9.86 14.76
N GLY A 135 -1.25 9.52 15.52
CA GLY A 135 -1.44 9.93 16.91
C GLY A 135 -1.97 11.36 17.08
N LEU A 136 -2.64 11.90 16.07
CA LEU A 136 -3.24 13.23 16.05
C LEU A 136 -4.78 13.16 16.11
N SER A 137 -5.41 14.33 16.27
CA SER A 137 -6.87 14.46 16.19
C SER A 137 -7.40 13.94 14.84
N PRO A 138 -8.55 13.24 14.80
CA PRO A 138 -9.07 12.61 13.57
C PRO A 138 -9.23 13.58 12.41
N THR A 139 -9.58 14.84 12.68
CA THR A 139 -9.81 15.88 11.69
C THR A 139 -8.67 16.90 11.62
N HIS A 140 -7.47 16.56 12.10
CA HIS A 140 -6.32 17.47 12.20
C HIS A 140 -6.29 18.50 11.05
N ARG A 141 -6.63 19.75 11.37
CA ARG A 141 -6.74 20.83 10.38
C ARG A 141 -5.43 21.59 10.35
N GLN A 142 -4.80 21.64 9.19
CA GLN A 142 -3.73 22.59 8.91
C GLN A 142 -4.28 23.78 8.10
N GLY A 143 -3.61 24.94 8.23
CA GLY A 143 -3.94 26.12 7.42
C GLY A 143 -3.67 25.90 5.93
N LEU A 144 -4.32 26.69 5.09
CA LEU A 144 -4.11 26.67 3.64
C LEU A 144 -2.60 26.83 3.30
N GLY A 145 -2.12 26.01 2.38
CA GLY A 145 -0.71 26.03 1.92
C GLY A 145 0.28 25.25 2.79
N LYS A 146 -0.17 24.59 3.87
CA LYS A 146 0.67 23.69 4.67
C LYS A 146 0.41 22.22 4.32
N PRO A 147 1.39 21.31 4.53
CA PRO A 147 1.16 19.87 4.46
C PRO A 147 -0.05 19.45 5.30
N ARG A 148 -0.85 18.52 4.78
CA ARG A 148 -2.08 18.06 5.46
C ARG A 148 -1.79 17.43 6.82
N LEU A 149 -0.64 16.78 6.95
CA LEU A 149 -0.12 16.24 8.19
C LEU A 149 1.27 16.81 8.44
N PRO A 150 1.69 16.96 9.71
CA PRO A 150 3.08 17.33 10.02
C PRO A 150 4.04 16.26 9.50
N ASP A 151 5.31 16.60 9.27
CA ASP A 151 6.38 15.67 8.86
C ASP A 151 6.51 14.47 9.84
N SER A 152 6.06 14.65 11.09
CA SER A 152 5.93 13.56 12.05
C SER A 152 4.88 12.50 11.66
N ALA A 153 4.11 12.65 10.59
CA ALA A 153 3.16 11.66 10.11
C ALA A 153 3.67 10.85 8.91
N GLU A 154 4.81 11.23 8.30
CA GLU A 154 5.33 10.64 7.05
C GLU A 154 5.47 9.10 7.10
N GLY A 155 5.76 8.55 8.27
CA GLY A 155 5.92 7.11 8.43
C GLY A 155 4.63 6.28 8.35
N VAL A 156 3.45 6.91 8.32
CA VAL A 156 2.15 6.19 8.29
C VAL A 156 1.95 5.45 6.98
N TYR A 157 2.22 6.10 5.83
CA TYR A 157 2.07 5.46 4.52
C TYR A 157 2.93 4.20 4.40
N GLU A 158 4.22 4.33 4.70
CA GLU A 158 5.16 3.20 4.67
C GLU A 158 4.77 2.07 5.64
N ALA A 159 4.22 2.43 6.81
CA ALA A 159 3.80 1.45 7.81
C ALA A 159 2.49 0.72 7.42
N VAL A 160 1.57 1.37 6.69
CA VAL A 160 0.27 0.79 6.32
C VAL A 160 0.30 0.04 4.99
N LEU A 161 1.22 0.38 4.08
CA LEU A 161 1.35 -0.23 2.75
C LEU A 161 1.35 -1.78 2.76
N PRO A 162 2.08 -2.48 3.65
CA PRO A 162 2.00 -3.94 3.72
C PRO A 162 0.59 -4.47 3.96
N LEU A 163 -0.22 -3.78 4.79
CA LEU A 163 -1.60 -4.16 5.08
C LEU A 163 -2.53 -3.91 3.89
N LEU A 164 -2.31 -2.80 3.16
CA LEU A 164 -3.06 -2.45 1.95
C LEU A 164 -2.81 -3.48 0.84
N VAL A 165 -1.54 -3.81 0.59
CA VAL A 165 -1.15 -4.79 -0.44
C VAL A 165 -1.63 -6.20 -0.08
N ALA A 166 -1.66 -6.54 1.21
CA ALA A 166 -2.24 -7.81 1.67
C ALA A 166 -3.77 -7.84 1.62
N GLY A 167 -4.44 -6.73 1.32
CA GLY A 167 -5.91 -6.62 1.28
C GLY A 167 -6.58 -6.73 2.66
N LEU A 168 -5.82 -6.54 3.74
CA LEU A 168 -6.34 -6.56 5.12
C LEU A 168 -6.90 -5.20 5.54
N VAL A 169 -6.44 -4.14 4.87
CA VAL A 169 -6.89 -2.77 5.07
C VAL A 169 -7.25 -2.21 3.71
N GLU A 170 -8.33 -1.45 3.68
CA GLU A 170 -8.69 -0.59 2.55
C GLU A 170 -8.53 0.87 2.94
N TRP A 171 -8.37 1.72 1.93
CA TRP A 171 -8.32 3.16 2.10
C TRP A 171 -9.34 3.85 1.22
N ARG A 172 -9.80 5.02 1.67
CA ARG A 172 -10.67 5.95 0.93
C ARG A 172 -10.21 7.39 1.14
N THR A 173 -10.55 8.28 0.21
CA THR A 173 -10.34 9.72 0.40
C THR A 173 -11.62 10.37 0.92
N CYS A 174 -11.48 11.21 1.95
CA CYS A 174 -12.55 12.07 2.41
C CYS A 174 -12.58 13.34 1.55
N HIS A 175 -13.46 13.43 0.56
CA HIS A 175 -13.38 14.42 -0.51
C HIS A 175 -13.26 15.90 -0.06
N TYR A 176 -13.94 16.31 1.03
CA TYR A 176 -13.91 17.70 1.50
C TYR A 176 -12.68 18.08 2.34
N SER A 177 -12.04 17.11 3.00
CA SER A 177 -10.83 17.34 3.82
C SER A 177 -9.56 16.88 3.09
N GLY A 178 -9.75 16.02 2.08
CA GLY A 178 -8.78 15.15 1.41
C GLY A 178 -7.97 14.24 2.35
N VAL A 179 -8.38 14.09 3.61
CA VAL A 179 -7.74 13.14 4.52
C VAL A 179 -7.98 11.71 4.03
N TYR A 180 -6.94 10.88 4.06
CA TYR A 180 -7.11 9.46 3.79
C TYR A 180 -7.63 8.75 5.03
N LEU A 181 -8.64 7.91 4.80
CA LEU A 181 -9.30 7.10 5.80
C LEU A 181 -8.91 5.64 5.55
N TYR A 182 -8.66 4.89 6.62
CA TYR A 182 -8.26 3.50 6.59
C TYR A 182 -9.23 2.66 7.41
N GLY A 183 -9.64 1.53 6.85
CA GLY A 183 -10.56 0.60 7.48
C GLY A 183 -10.09 -0.83 7.29
N ALA A 184 -10.25 -1.66 8.31
CA ALA A 184 -10.00 -3.08 8.16
C ALA A 184 -11.06 -3.72 7.24
N THR A 185 -10.62 -4.49 6.26
CA THR A 185 -11.52 -5.32 5.44
C THR A 185 -12.12 -6.44 6.30
N ALA A 186 -13.10 -7.20 5.78
CA ALA A 186 -13.66 -8.34 6.50
C ALA A 186 -12.56 -9.34 6.91
N GLU A 187 -11.65 -9.64 5.98
CA GLU A 187 -10.50 -10.51 6.23
C GLU A 187 -9.52 -9.92 7.25
N GLY A 188 -9.33 -8.59 7.22
CA GLY A 188 -8.55 -7.86 8.22
C GLY A 188 -9.17 -7.92 9.62
N GLN A 189 -10.48 -7.73 9.73
CA GLN A 189 -11.21 -7.81 11.00
C GLN A 189 -11.11 -9.21 11.61
N GLU A 190 -11.36 -10.26 10.81
CA GLU A 190 -11.23 -11.65 11.25
C GLU A 190 -9.80 -11.94 11.74
N LEU A 191 -8.77 -11.45 11.04
CA LEU A 191 -7.39 -11.61 11.46
C LEU A 191 -7.09 -10.87 12.78
N ALA A 192 -7.55 -9.63 12.94
CA ALA A 192 -7.38 -8.85 14.16
C ALA A 192 -8.02 -9.56 15.37
N GLU A 193 -9.25 -10.06 15.20
CA GLU A 193 -9.96 -10.81 16.24
C GLU A 193 -9.23 -12.09 16.63
N ARG A 194 -8.78 -12.88 15.65
CA ARG A 194 -7.98 -14.08 15.91
C ARG A 194 -6.70 -13.75 16.67
N ARG A 195 -5.98 -12.71 16.26
CA ARG A 195 -4.76 -12.25 16.95
C ARG A 195 -5.03 -11.83 18.39
N ARG A 196 -6.16 -11.14 18.64
CA ARG A 196 -6.60 -10.76 19.98
C ARG A 196 -6.92 -11.99 20.84
N ALA A 197 -7.69 -12.94 20.30
CA ALA A 197 -8.05 -14.18 20.99
C ALA A 197 -6.84 -15.03 21.38
N MET A 198 -5.77 -15.01 20.57
CA MET A 198 -4.52 -15.71 20.83
C MET A 198 -3.51 -14.93 21.69
N GLY A 199 -3.83 -13.70 22.15
CA GLY A 199 -2.89 -12.84 22.89
C GLY A 199 -1.69 -12.35 22.05
N ALA A 200 -1.80 -12.42 20.72
CA ALA A 200 -0.76 -11.99 19.77
C ALA A 200 -0.93 -10.54 19.28
N ALA A 201 -2.04 -9.89 19.64
CA ALA A 201 -2.31 -8.50 19.28
C ALA A 201 -1.33 -7.52 19.95
N ARG A 202 -0.85 -6.54 19.19
CA ARG A 202 0.21 -5.59 19.59
C ARG A 202 -0.10 -4.15 19.17
N ALA A 203 -1.33 -3.68 19.36
CA ALA A 203 -1.76 -2.33 18.98
C ALA A 203 -0.80 -1.22 19.47
N ALA A 204 -0.26 -1.36 20.69
CA ALA A 204 0.66 -0.39 21.29
C ALA A 204 2.01 -0.24 20.57
N ASP A 205 2.40 -1.19 19.71
CA ASP A 205 3.63 -1.12 18.93
C ASP A 205 3.49 -0.24 17.67
N TRP A 206 2.27 0.13 17.27
CA TRP A 206 2.01 0.91 16.07
C TRP A 206 2.76 2.27 16.03
N PRO A 207 2.73 3.12 17.07
CA PRO A 207 3.47 4.39 17.05
C PRO A 207 4.99 4.19 16.89
N ARG A 208 5.53 3.10 17.43
CA ARG A 208 6.95 2.75 17.29
C ARG A 208 7.29 2.36 15.86
N LEU A 209 6.41 1.60 15.20
CA LEU A 209 6.56 1.26 13.78
C LEU A 209 6.56 2.51 12.90
N VAL A 210 5.56 3.39 13.07
CA VAL A 210 5.47 4.65 12.32
C VAL A 210 6.73 5.49 12.49
N ALA A 211 7.24 5.61 13.71
CA ALA A 211 8.49 6.34 13.97
C ALA A 211 9.73 5.67 13.34
N ARG A 212 9.77 4.33 13.27
CA ARG A 212 10.84 3.58 12.59
C ARG A 212 10.82 3.82 11.09
N CYS A 213 9.63 3.88 10.48
CA CYS A 213 9.48 4.06 9.04
C CYS A 213 10.07 5.40 8.54
N ARG A 214 10.06 6.46 9.36
CA ARG A 214 10.70 7.75 9.05
C ARG A 214 12.22 7.69 8.88
N LYS A 215 12.85 6.61 9.32
CA LYS A 215 14.31 6.44 9.35
C LYS A 215 14.78 5.22 8.55
N ILE A 216 13.93 4.69 7.67
CA ILE A 216 14.29 3.55 6.84
C ILE A 216 15.52 3.91 6.01
N LYS A 217 16.53 3.04 6.07
CA LYS A 217 17.77 3.20 5.34
C LYS A 217 17.77 2.27 4.14
N THR A 218 18.25 2.78 3.02
CA THR A 218 18.60 1.99 1.84
C THR A 218 19.55 0.85 2.23
N ARG A 219 19.07 -0.39 2.14
CA ARG A 219 19.89 -1.59 2.42
C ARG A 219 20.55 -2.12 1.15
N CYS A 220 19.79 -2.18 0.05
CA CYS A 220 20.28 -2.59 -1.26
C CYS A 220 19.97 -1.49 -2.28
N PRO A 221 20.94 -0.68 -2.70
CA PRO A 221 20.71 0.42 -3.63
C PRO A 221 20.05 -0.02 -4.94
N ALA A 222 20.43 -1.18 -5.50
CA ALA A 222 19.85 -1.70 -6.74
C ALA A 222 18.35 -2.01 -6.62
N ALA A 223 17.91 -2.54 -5.48
CA ALA A 223 16.50 -2.80 -5.21
C ALA A 223 15.76 -1.51 -4.84
N SER A 224 16.32 -0.69 -3.94
CA SER A 224 15.69 0.54 -3.46
C SER A 224 15.50 1.58 -4.58
N ASN A 225 16.48 1.78 -5.46
CA ASN A 225 16.33 2.72 -6.57
C ASN A 225 15.25 2.23 -7.55
N ALA A 226 15.29 0.94 -7.90
CA ALA A 226 14.28 0.34 -8.78
C ALA A 226 12.87 0.38 -8.17
N TYR A 227 12.76 0.24 -6.85
CA TYR A 227 11.52 0.43 -6.11
C TYR A 227 10.99 1.85 -6.28
N VAL A 228 11.80 2.87 -6.00
CA VAL A 228 11.39 4.28 -6.12
C VAL A 228 10.93 4.61 -7.54
N ASP A 229 11.71 4.19 -8.55
CA ASP A 229 11.38 4.45 -9.96
C ASP A 229 10.06 3.77 -10.37
N ALA A 230 9.86 2.51 -9.97
CA ALA A 230 8.65 1.76 -10.30
C ALA A 230 7.42 2.26 -9.55
N TRP A 231 7.59 2.67 -8.30
CA TRP A 231 6.57 3.26 -7.45
C TRP A 231 6.09 4.59 -8.05
N GLN A 232 7.00 5.50 -8.40
CA GLN A 232 6.65 6.76 -9.03
C GLN A 232 5.97 6.52 -10.38
N GLY A 233 6.52 5.62 -11.20
CA GLY A 233 5.92 5.26 -12.49
C GLY A 233 4.54 4.62 -12.36
N ALA A 234 4.23 3.94 -11.26
CA ALA A 234 2.88 3.44 -10.98
C ALA A 234 1.94 4.59 -10.57
N LEU A 235 2.39 5.49 -9.68
CA LEU A 235 1.63 6.67 -9.27
C LEU A 235 1.26 7.58 -10.44
N ASP A 236 2.23 7.90 -11.30
CA ASP A 236 2.02 8.79 -12.44
C ASP A 236 0.99 8.23 -13.41
N ARG A 237 1.04 6.92 -13.67
CA ARG A 237 0.07 6.25 -14.55
C ARG A 237 -1.35 6.24 -14.00
N ARG A 238 -1.51 6.24 -12.68
CA ARG A 238 -2.84 6.27 -12.05
C ARG A 238 -3.57 7.58 -12.32
N GLN A 239 -2.84 8.68 -12.48
CA GLN A 239 -3.42 10.01 -12.71
C GLN A 239 -4.17 10.12 -14.04
N THR A 240 -3.77 9.33 -15.05
CA THR A 240 -4.31 9.38 -16.41
C THR A 240 -4.92 8.06 -16.87
N ALA A 241 -5.08 7.09 -15.96
CA ALA A 241 -5.60 5.78 -16.30
C ALA A 241 -7.08 5.84 -16.71
N GLU A 242 -7.41 5.08 -17.75
CA GLU A 242 -8.79 4.83 -18.15
C GLU A 242 -9.29 3.51 -17.54
N PRO A 243 -10.58 3.43 -17.13
CA PRO A 243 -11.12 2.22 -16.52
C PRO A 243 -11.12 1.05 -17.52
N PRO A 244 -10.49 -0.09 -17.19
CA PRO A 244 -10.48 -1.27 -18.06
C PRO A 244 -11.89 -1.75 -18.46
N ARG A 245 -12.87 -1.54 -17.58
CA ARG A 245 -14.30 -1.82 -17.80
C ARG A 245 -15.07 -0.50 -17.69
N PRO A 246 -15.24 0.27 -18.78
CA PRO A 246 -15.82 1.61 -18.73
C PRO A 246 -17.26 1.69 -18.19
N ASN A 247 -18.00 0.58 -18.28
CA ASN A 247 -19.40 0.49 -17.83
C ASN A 247 -19.56 0.00 -16.38
N VAL A 248 -18.46 -0.30 -15.69
CA VAL A 248 -18.49 -0.76 -14.28
C VAL A 248 -18.04 0.41 -13.40
N HIS A 249 -18.95 0.88 -12.55
CA HIS A 249 -18.70 2.02 -11.68
C HIS A 249 -18.88 1.65 -10.22
N GLN A 250 -17.94 2.08 -9.39
CA GLN A 250 -18.14 2.16 -7.96
C GLN A 250 -18.68 3.56 -7.60
N HIS A 251 -19.49 3.65 -6.54
CA HIS A 251 -19.87 4.91 -5.93
C HIS A 251 -19.07 5.10 -4.64
N LEU A 252 -18.58 6.33 -4.41
CA LEU A 252 -18.01 6.72 -3.12
C LEU A 252 -19.14 7.25 -2.25
N ASP A 253 -19.63 6.40 -1.35
CA ASP A 253 -20.54 6.87 -0.30
C ASP A 253 -19.81 7.90 0.58
N PRO A 254 -20.50 8.99 0.99
CA PRO A 254 -19.91 9.98 1.88
C PRO A 254 -19.55 9.33 3.22
N VAL A 255 -18.43 9.77 3.79
CA VAL A 255 -17.99 9.40 5.14
C VAL A 255 -17.85 10.68 5.96
N ASP A 256 -18.62 10.74 7.03
CA ASP A 256 -18.69 11.82 7.98
C ASP A 256 -17.62 11.67 9.07
N ALA A 257 -17.10 12.82 9.51
CA ALA A 257 -16.17 12.89 10.63
C ALA A 257 -16.86 12.50 11.96
N PRO A 258 -16.10 12.03 12.97
CA PRO A 258 -16.65 11.75 14.30
C PRO A 258 -17.34 12.98 14.91
N GLU A 259 -18.44 12.79 15.65
CA GLU A 259 -19.27 13.87 16.22
C GLU A 259 -18.48 14.86 17.10
N ALA A 260 -17.46 14.37 17.81
CA ALA A 260 -16.61 15.21 18.67
C ALA A 260 -15.60 16.08 17.91
N ALA A 261 -15.54 15.96 16.58
CA ALA A 261 -14.55 16.64 15.75
C ALA A 261 -14.99 18.04 15.26
N THR A 262 -16.20 18.47 15.62
CA THR A 262 -16.66 19.86 15.51
C THR A 262 -16.48 20.58 16.85
N ALA A 263 -15.31 21.17 17.04
CA ALA A 263 -15.10 22.27 17.99
C ALA A 263 -14.59 23.49 17.22
#